data_AF-A0A958H8K7-F1
#
_entry.id   AF-A0A958H8K7-F1
#
_cell.length_a   1.000
_cell.length_b   1.000
_cell.length_c   1.000
_cell.angle_alpha   90.00
_cell.angle_beta   90.00
_cell.angle_gamma   90.00
#
_symmetry.space_group_name_H-M   'P 1'
#
loop_
_entity.id
_entity.type
_entity.pdbx_description
1 polymer ?
#
loop_
_entity_poly.entity_id
_entity_poly.type
_entity_poly.pdbx_seq_one_letter_code
_entity_poly.pdbx_strand_id
1 'polypeptide(L)'
;RLIRQIERGEVDEGIRQLHELAEENPDDIHNWLAAAEAAMEAGRYDSTEAWLQRARPLYAAVEDDELAASYVLLRYRLNSQLGRWREALDDWYGAMGLNEELEQFAEMTVRELLAAEQYDLALELLTDEVFLPPVVQYYQAWIARHRGDQVRARHLWRQLIETEQDAYEALNLVQLKALSLCWLGRPAEAVAMILQEVELTGELQSIDALALALGWGMMGKATEARANLSSAVGRADVQPLSALEWYDFDTLIRDEALKTELRKYFVLND
;
A
#
# COMPACT_ATOMS: atom_id res chain seq x y z
N ARG A 1 15.18 -21.25 -14.99
CA ARG A 1 16.58 -21.53 -14.59
C ARG A 1 17.31 -20.23 -14.27
N LEU A 2 17.16 -19.20 -15.11
CA LEU A 2 17.73 -17.86 -14.93
C LEU A 2 17.18 -17.11 -13.71
N ILE A 3 15.86 -17.14 -13.50
CA ILE A 3 15.20 -16.59 -12.30
C ILE A 3 15.79 -17.19 -11.01
N ARG A 4 16.03 -18.51 -10.99
CA ARG A 4 16.69 -19.20 -9.85
C ARG A 4 18.17 -18.84 -9.64
N GLN A 5 18.85 -18.24 -10.61
CA GLN A 5 20.22 -17.74 -10.43
C GLN A 5 20.23 -16.34 -9.83
N ILE A 6 19.26 -15.51 -10.21
CA ILE A 6 18.99 -14.22 -9.55
C ILE A 6 18.68 -14.46 -8.07
N GLU A 7 17.80 -15.42 -7.77
CA GLU A 7 17.49 -15.85 -6.40
C GLU A 7 18.70 -16.40 -5.62
N ARG A 8 19.80 -16.77 -6.30
CA ARG A 8 21.04 -17.29 -5.70
C ARG A 8 22.15 -16.25 -5.55
N GLY A 9 21.86 -14.98 -5.86
CA GLY A 9 22.81 -13.86 -5.72
C GLY A 9 23.66 -13.59 -6.96
N GLU A 10 23.44 -14.28 -8.08
CA GLU A 10 24.07 -13.99 -9.38
C GLU A 10 23.20 -13.01 -10.20
N VAL A 11 22.73 -11.93 -9.55
CA VAL A 11 21.73 -11.00 -10.08
C VAL A 11 22.15 -10.40 -11.42
N ASP A 12 23.37 -9.90 -11.51
CA ASP A 12 23.91 -9.23 -12.70
C ASP A 12 23.99 -10.14 -13.92
N GLU A 13 24.42 -11.38 -13.69
CA GLU A 13 24.60 -12.38 -14.74
C GLU A 13 23.25 -12.95 -15.19
N GLY A 14 22.32 -13.16 -14.26
CA GLY A 14 20.95 -13.58 -14.58
C GLY A 14 20.20 -12.53 -15.41
N ILE A 15 20.31 -11.24 -15.03
CA ILE A 15 19.75 -10.13 -15.80
C ILE A 15 20.37 -10.05 -17.20
N ARG A 16 21.69 -10.19 -17.31
CA ARG A 16 22.39 -10.20 -18.61
C ARG A 16 21.87 -11.34 -19.51
N GLN A 17 21.70 -12.54 -18.98
CA GLN A 17 21.20 -13.69 -19.74
C GLN A 17 19.72 -13.54 -20.15
N LEU A 18 18.89 -12.92 -19.31
CA LEU A 18 17.50 -12.59 -19.68
C LEU A 18 17.44 -11.57 -20.82
N HIS A 19 18.31 -10.55 -20.78
CA HIS A 19 18.43 -9.59 -21.86
C HIS A 19 18.93 -10.24 -23.16
N GLU A 20 19.92 -11.12 -23.09
CA GLU A 20 20.39 -11.89 -24.26
C GLU A 20 19.27 -12.74 -24.87
N LEU A 21 18.46 -13.40 -24.04
CA LEU A 21 17.30 -14.16 -24.50
C LEU A 21 16.27 -13.27 -25.23
N ALA A 22 16.06 -12.05 -24.73
CA ALA A 22 15.18 -11.07 -25.36
C ALA A 22 15.74 -10.58 -26.70
N GLU A 23 17.06 -10.38 -26.80
CA GLU A 23 17.72 -10.03 -28.07
C GLU A 23 17.72 -11.19 -29.07
N GLU A 24 17.82 -12.44 -28.62
CA GLU A 24 17.71 -13.64 -29.46
C GLU A 24 16.30 -13.82 -30.05
N ASN A 25 15.27 -13.38 -29.31
CA ASN A 25 13.86 -13.46 -29.70
C ASN A 25 13.18 -12.09 -29.55
N PRO A 26 13.52 -11.10 -30.41
CA PRO A 26 13.16 -9.70 -30.19
C PRO A 26 11.66 -9.41 -30.33
N ASP A 27 10.91 -10.31 -30.96
CA ASP A 27 9.46 -10.19 -31.16
C ASP A 27 8.65 -10.82 -30.01
N ASP A 28 9.31 -11.47 -29.04
CA ASP A 28 8.67 -12.08 -27.88
C ASP A 28 8.66 -11.11 -26.70
N ILE A 29 7.49 -10.53 -26.42
CA ILE A 29 7.31 -9.57 -25.33
C ILE A 29 7.58 -10.18 -23.95
N HIS A 30 7.37 -11.49 -23.75
CA HIS A 30 7.61 -12.13 -22.46
C HIS A 30 9.09 -12.03 -22.06
N ASN A 31 10.00 -12.18 -23.01
CA ASN A 31 11.44 -12.10 -22.71
C ASN A 31 11.85 -10.67 -22.33
N TRP A 32 11.29 -9.66 -22.99
CA TRP A 32 11.51 -8.26 -22.63
C TRP A 32 10.96 -7.92 -21.25
N LEU A 33 9.74 -8.39 -20.93
CA LEU A 33 9.13 -8.18 -19.62
C LEU A 33 9.90 -8.88 -18.51
N ALA A 34 10.30 -10.13 -18.71
CA ALA A 34 11.10 -10.89 -17.73
C ALA A 34 12.45 -10.21 -17.45
N ALA A 35 13.12 -9.69 -18.49
CA ALA A 35 14.34 -8.91 -18.31
C ALA A 35 14.06 -7.61 -17.53
N ALA A 36 13.04 -6.85 -17.93
CA ALA A 36 12.66 -5.59 -17.29
C ALA A 36 12.29 -5.75 -15.82
N GLU A 37 11.54 -6.80 -15.48
CA GLU A 37 11.16 -7.13 -14.11
C GLU A 37 12.39 -7.50 -13.26
N ALA A 38 13.28 -8.35 -13.77
CA ALA A 38 14.51 -8.70 -13.07
C ALA A 38 15.42 -7.47 -12.83
N ALA A 39 15.53 -6.57 -13.82
CA ALA A 39 16.24 -5.30 -13.65
C ALA A 39 15.56 -4.39 -12.62
N MET A 40 14.23 -4.38 -12.59
CA MET A 40 13.43 -3.56 -11.67
C MET A 40 13.64 -4.00 -10.22
N GLU A 41 13.60 -5.30 -9.95
CA GLU A 41 13.87 -5.89 -8.62
C GLU A 41 15.30 -5.61 -8.15
N ALA A 42 16.25 -5.50 -9.08
CA ALA A 42 17.63 -5.16 -8.78
C ALA A 42 17.90 -3.63 -8.69
N GLY A 43 16.86 -2.79 -8.79
CA GLY A 43 16.98 -1.33 -8.74
C GLY A 43 17.63 -0.70 -9.97
N ARG A 44 17.67 -1.40 -11.11
CA ARG A 44 18.27 -0.95 -12.37
C ARG A 44 17.25 -0.25 -13.27
N TYR A 45 16.69 0.86 -12.77
CA TYR A 45 15.56 1.55 -13.41
C TYR A 45 15.83 2.01 -14.84
N ASP A 46 17.05 2.47 -15.16
CA ASP A 46 17.43 2.86 -16.53
C ASP A 46 17.33 1.69 -17.52
N SER A 47 17.75 0.49 -17.10
CA SER A 47 17.66 -0.73 -17.92
C SER A 47 16.20 -1.16 -18.07
N THR A 48 15.43 -1.16 -16.98
CA THR A 48 13.99 -1.43 -17.01
C THR A 48 13.28 -0.48 -17.99
N GLU A 49 13.57 0.83 -17.92
CA GLU A 49 12.98 1.82 -18.82
C GLU A 49 13.33 1.54 -20.29
N ALA A 50 14.61 1.29 -20.59
CA ALA A 50 15.05 0.98 -21.95
C ALA A 50 14.37 -0.28 -22.52
N TRP A 51 14.20 -1.32 -21.72
CA TRP A 51 13.58 -2.58 -22.15
C TRP A 51 12.06 -2.46 -22.28
N LEU A 52 11.40 -1.70 -21.41
CA LEU A 52 9.97 -1.39 -21.57
C LEU A 52 9.70 -0.52 -22.80
N GLN A 53 10.62 0.38 -23.16
CA GLN A 53 10.55 1.13 -24.43
C GLN A 53 10.70 0.19 -25.64
N ARG A 54 11.56 -0.83 -25.55
CA ARG A 54 11.74 -1.85 -26.58
C ARG A 54 10.51 -2.76 -26.73
N ALA A 55 9.85 -3.10 -25.63
CA ALA A 55 8.62 -3.90 -25.59
C ALA A 55 7.37 -3.14 -26.06
N ARG A 56 7.35 -1.80 -25.97
CA ARG A 56 6.20 -0.96 -26.33
C ARG A 56 5.56 -1.25 -27.70
N PRO A 57 6.30 -1.39 -28.82
CA PRO A 57 5.69 -1.74 -30.11
C PRO A 57 5.06 -3.14 -30.13
N LEU A 58 5.57 -4.07 -29.33
CA LEU A 58 5.03 -5.44 -29.22
C LEU A 58 3.74 -5.44 -28.41
N TYR A 59 3.69 -4.65 -27.32
CA TYR A 59 2.50 -4.48 -26.50
C TYR A 59 1.26 -4.09 -27.32
N ALA A 60 1.42 -3.22 -28.32
CA ALA A 60 0.29 -2.80 -29.18
C ALA A 60 -0.34 -3.94 -30.01
N ALA A 61 0.36 -5.08 -30.12
CA ALA A 61 -0.10 -6.28 -30.82
C ALA A 61 -0.46 -7.44 -29.88
N VAL A 62 -0.43 -7.22 -28.57
CA VAL A 62 -0.81 -8.23 -27.58
C VAL A 62 -2.33 -8.38 -27.53
N GLU A 63 -2.82 -9.60 -27.74
CA GLU A 63 -4.24 -9.96 -27.59
C GLU A 63 -4.55 -10.58 -26.21
N ASP A 64 -3.51 -10.87 -25.42
CA ASP A 64 -3.61 -11.45 -24.08
C ASP A 64 -3.67 -10.35 -23.02
N ASP A 65 -4.84 -10.18 -22.40
CA ASP A 65 -5.10 -9.14 -21.39
C ASP A 65 -4.21 -9.29 -20.15
N GLU A 66 -3.84 -10.51 -19.74
CA GLU A 66 -2.98 -10.75 -18.57
C GLU A 66 -1.55 -10.27 -18.85
N LEU A 67 -1.06 -10.57 -20.05
CA LEU A 67 0.25 -10.12 -20.52
C LEU A 67 0.29 -8.61 -20.74
N ALA A 68 -0.79 -8.05 -21.29
CA ALA A 68 -0.97 -6.61 -21.44
C ALA A 68 -0.99 -5.91 -20.07
N ALA A 69 -1.73 -6.43 -19.10
CA ALA A 69 -1.77 -5.92 -17.73
C ALA A 69 -0.39 -5.99 -17.08
N SER A 70 0.35 -7.08 -17.27
CA SER A 70 1.73 -7.24 -16.75
C SER A 70 2.68 -6.16 -17.27
N TYR A 71 2.62 -5.82 -18.56
CA TYR A 71 3.39 -4.71 -19.14
C TYR A 71 3.07 -3.38 -18.47
N VAL A 72 1.78 -3.07 -18.33
CA VAL A 72 1.35 -1.78 -17.77
C VAL A 72 1.65 -1.70 -16.26
N LEU A 73 1.48 -2.79 -15.50
CA LEU A 73 1.85 -2.86 -14.08
C LEU A 73 3.35 -2.66 -13.86
N LEU A 74 4.20 -3.20 -14.74
CA LEU A 74 5.64 -2.98 -14.65
C LEU A 74 6.01 -1.51 -14.93
N ARG A 75 5.29 -0.84 -15.84
CA ARG A 75 5.40 0.61 -16.04
C ARG A 75 4.90 1.43 -14.86
N TYR A 76 3.77 1.05 -14.26
CA TYR A 76 3.27 1.64 -13.01
C TYR A 76 4.37 1.61 -11.94
N ARG A 77 4.91 0.42 -11.65
CA ARG A 77 5.98 0.24 -10.67
C ARG A 77 7.20 1.12 -11.01
N LEU A 78 7.64 1.14 -12.26
CA LEU A 78 8.80 1.94 -12.70
C LEU A 78 8.55 3.43 -12.47
N ASN A 79 7.42 3.95 -12.92
CA ASN A 79 7.07 5.35 -12.79
C ASN A 79 6.92 5.77 -11.33
N SER A 80 6.33 4.92 -10.48
CA SER A 80 6.27 5.15 -9.02
C SER A 80 7.66 5.25 -8.40
N GLN A 81 8.58 4.34 -8.74
CA GLN A 81 9.97 4.38 -8.23
C GLN A 81 10.74 5.62 -8.70
N LEU A 82 10.44 6.13 -9.90
CA LEU A 82 11.05 7.34 -10.45
C LEU A 82 10.35 8.63 -9.99
N GLY A 83 9.31 8.54 -9.15
CA GLY A 83 8.52 9.68 -8.69
C GLY A 83 7.64 10.34 -9.76
N ARG A 84 7.43 9.66 -10.90
CA ARG A 84 6.59 10.09 -12.03
C ARG A 84 5.13 9.68 -11.78
N TRP A 85 4.56 10.23 -10.71
CA TRP A 85 3.30 9.72 -10.13
C TRP A 85 2.07 9.90 -11.01
N ARG A 86 2.04 10.92 -11.88
CA ARG A 86 0.94 11.09 -12.83
C ARG A 86 0.96 9.97 -13.87
N GLU A 87 2.13 9.72 -14.46
CA GLU A 87 2.35 8.65 -15.42
C GLU A 87 2.15 7.27 -14.80
N ALA A 88 2.54 7.11 -13.52
CA ALA A 88 2.23 5.90 -12.77
C ALA A 88 0.70 5.72 -12.67
N LEU A 89 -0.05 6.73 -12.24
CA LEU A 89 -1.50 6.62 -12.10
C LEU A 89 -2.20 6.35 -13.44
N ASP A 90 -1.74 6.96 -14.54
CA ASP A 90 -2.24 6.64 -15.89
C ASP A 90 -2.01 5.16 -16.25
N ASP A 91 -0.84 4.62 -15.90
CA ASP A 91 -0.53 3.19 -16.08
C ASP A 91 -1.39 2.32 -15.14
N TRP A 92 -1.63 2.72 -13.89
CA TRP A 92 -2.53 2.01 -12.98
C TRP A 92 -3.94 1.86 -13.58
N TYR A 93 -4.53 2.94 -14.10
CA TYR A 93 -5.82 2.88 -14.77
C TYR A 93 -5.79 2.01 -16.04
N GLY A 94 -4.70 2.08 -16.81
CA GLY A 94 -4.50 1.20 -17.96
C GLY A 94 -4.49 -0.28 -17.58
N ALA A 95 -3.87 -0.63 -16.45
CA ALA A 95 -3.85 -1.99 -15.95
C ALA A 95 -5.23 -2.44 -15.44
N MET A 96 -5.94 -1.59 -14.69
CA MET A 96 -7.31 -1.89 -14.22
C MET A 96 -8.28 -2.11 -15.38
N GLY A 97 -8.15 -1.35 -16.47
CA GLY A 97 -8.97 -1.54 -17.67
C GLY A 97 -8.74 -2.87 -18.40
N LEU A 98 -7.62 -3.55 -18.11
CA LEU A 98 -7.27 -4.88 -18.65
C LEU A 98 -7.58 -6.00 -17.66
N ASN A 99 -7.53 -5.72 -16.36
CA ASN A 99 -7.80 -6.68 -15.29
C ASN A 99 -8.55 -6.02 -14.14
N GLU A 100 -9.87 -6.26 -14.09
CA GLU A 100 -10.76 -5.74 -13.04
C GLU A 100 -10.40 -6.26 -11.64
N GLU A 101 -9.73 -7.42 -11.51
CA GLU A 101 -9.28 -7.92 -10.20
C GLU A 101 -8.24 -7.01 -9.53
N LEU A 102 -7.66 -6.07 -10.28
CA LEU A 102 -6.76 -5.06 -9.73
C LEU A 102 -7.49 -4.02 -8.88
N GLU A 103 -8.82 -3.88 -9.00
CA GLU A 103 -9.64 -3.01 -8.15
C GLU A 103 -9.40 -3.26 -6.65
N GLN A 104 -9.15 -4.53 -6.26
CA GLN A 104 -8.88 -4.88 -4.86
C GLN A 104 -7.61 -4.24 -4.28
N PHE A 105 -6.69 -3.76 -5.14
CA PHE A 105 -5.46 -3.08 -4.74
C PHE A 105 -5.56 -1.55 -4.82
N ALA A 106 -6.71 -0.98 -5.21
CA ALA A 106 -6.86 0.48 -5.34
C ALA A 106 -6.55 1.23 -4.04
N GLU A 107 -6.94 0.67 -2.88
CA GLU A 107 -6.58 1.26 -1.58
C GLU A 107 -5.07 1.27 -1.33
N MET A 108 -4.34 0.23 -1.76
CA MET A 108 -2.88 0.19 -1.67
C MET A 108 -2.26 1.31 -2.50
N THR A 109 -2.76 1.56 -3.72
CA THR A 109 -2.33 2.67 -4.59
C THR A 109 -2.58 4.03 -3.94
N VAL A 110 -3.72 4.24 -3.27
CA VAL A 110 -3.97 5.46 -2.47
C VAL A 110 -2.89 5.62 -1.40
N ARG A 111 -2.60 4.56 -0.66
CA ARG A 111 -1.59 4.57 0.41
C ARG A 111 -0.18 4.87 -0.12
N GLU A 112 0.20 4.33 -1.28
CA GLU A 112 1.47 4.65 -1.94
C GLU A 112 1.55 6.14 -2.31
N LEU A 113 0.49 6.70 -2.90
CA LEU A 113 0.43 8.13 -3.22
C LEU A 113 0.53 9.01 -1.96
N LEU A 114 -0.12 8.60 -0.86
CA LEU A 114 -0.02 9.32 0.42
C LEU A 114 1.39 9.27 1.02
N ALA A 115 2.05 8.11 0.95
CA ALA A 115 3.43 7.95 1.40
C ALA A 115 4.41 8.79 0.58
N ALA A 116 4.10 9.02 -0.70
CA ALA A 116 4.85 9.91 -1.59
C ALA A 116 4.39 11.38 -1.56
N GLU A 117 3.54 11.74 -0.60
CA GLU A 117 2.96 13.09 -0.42
C GLU A 117 2.18 13.62 -1.65
N GLN A 118 1.71 12.74 -2.51
CA GLN A 118 0.94 13.06 -3.72
C GLN A 118 -0.56 13.21 -3.42
N TYR A 119 -0.90 14.14 -2.53
CA TYR A 119 -2.25 14.28 -2.00
C TYR A 119 -3.32 14.60 -3.06
N ASP A 120 -3.00 15.37 -4.10
CA ASP A 120 -3.97 15.69 -5.15
C ASP A 120 -4.30 14.47 -6.02
N LEU A 121 -3.29 13.65 -6.34
CA LEU A 121 -3.48 12.39 -7.06
C LEU A 121 -4.26 11.38 -6.22
N ALA A 122 -3.97 11.28 -4.92
CA ALA A 122 -4.73 10.43 -4.01
C ALA A 122 -6.20 10.87 -3.93
N LEU A 123 -6.47 12.18 -3.88
CA LEU A 123 -7.85 12.70 -3.90
C LEU A 123 -8.57 12.42 -5.22
N GLU A 124 -7.87 12.49 -6.35
CA GLU A 124 -8.41 12.15 -7.67
C GLU A 124 -8.82 10.67 -7.72
N LEU A 125 -7.92 9.76 -7.33
CA LEU A 125 -8.20 8.33 -7.28
C LEU A 125 -9.37 8.00 -6.34
N LEU A 126 -9.49 8.67 -5.20
CA LEU A 126 -10.60 8.50 -4.26
C LEU A 126 -11.97 8.97 -4.80
N THR A 127 -12.03 9.56 -5.99
CA THR A 127 -13.31 9.87 -6.66
C THR A 127 -13.88 8.71 -7.46
N ASP A 128 -13.11 7.63 -7.67
CA ASP A 128 -13.57 6.45 -8.39
C ASP A 128 -14.63 5.66 -7.61
N GLU A 129 -15.54 5.04 -8.35
CA GLU A 129 -16.68 4.29 -7.80
C GLU A 129 -16.25 3.00 -7.07
N VAL A 130 -15.00 2.56 -7.24
CA VAL A 130 -14.42 1.41 -6.54
C VAL A 130 -14.32 1.62 -5.02
N PHE A 131 -14.25 2.88 -4.56
CA PHE A 131 -14.08 3.16 -3.14
C PHE A 131 -15.41 3.28 -2.41
N LEU A 132 -15.55 2.51 -1.33
CA LEU A 132 -16.66 2.65 -0.41
C LEU A 132 -16.61 4.02 0.30
N PRO A 133 -17.75 4.69 0.53
CA PRO A 133 -17.79 6.02 1.15
C PRO A 133 -17.01 6.15 2.49
N PRO A 134 -17.03 5.15 3.40
CA PRO A 134 -16.22 5.21 4.62
C PRO A 134 -14.70 5.29 4.37
N VAL A 135 -14.20 4.59 3.36
CA VAL A 135 -12.78 4.58 2.95
C VAL A 135 -12.40 5.96 2.43
N VAL A 136 -13.21 6.50 1.51
CA VAL A 136 -13.03 7.85 0.97
C VAL A 136 -13.00 8.89 2.09
N GLN A 137 -13.95 8.82 3.01
CA GLN A 137 -14.06 9.76 4.11
C GLN A 137 -12.84 9.71 5.05
N TYR A 138 -12.34 8.50 5.36
CA TYR A 138 -11.14 8.32 6.18
C TYR A 138 -9.92 8.99 5.54
N TYR A 139 -9.62 8.67 4.27
CA TYR A 139 -8.44 9.22 3.60
C TYR A 139 -8.56 10.71 3.31
N GLN A 140 -9.76 11.23 3.01
CA GLN A 140 -9.97 12.68 2.92
C GLN A 140 -9.69 13.40 4.26
N ALA A 141 -10.05 12.79 5.39
CA ALA A 141 -9.74 13.33 6.71
C ALA A 141 -8.24 13.33 6.98
N TRP A 142 -7.56 12.23 6.62
CA TRP A 142 -6.12 12.09 6.72
C TRP A 142 -5.40 13.17 5.88
N ILE A 143 -5.76 13.33 4.61
CA ILE A 143 -5.21 14.35 3.70
C ILE A 143 -5.48 15.77 4.22
N ALA A 144 -6.70 16.05 4.69
CA ALA A 144 -7.03 17.36 5.27
C ALA A 144 -6.12 17.69 6.46
N ARG A 145 -5.84 16.71 7.32
CA ARG A 145 -4.91 16.89 8.44
C ARG A 145 -3.49 17.20 7.96
N HIS A 146 -2.98 16.45 6.98
CA HIS A 146 -1.63 16.68 6.43
C HIS A 146 -1.48 18.07 5.82
N ARG A 147 -2.54 18.58 5.21
CA ARG A 147 -2.59 19.96 4.68
C ARG A 147 -2.81 21.03 5.75
N GLY A 148 -2.84 20.66 7.03
CA GLY A 148 -3.04 21.58 8.16
C GLY A 148 -4.50 21.92 8.46
N ASP A 149 -5.47 21.38 7.73
CA ASP A 149 -6.90 21.58 7.96
C ASP A 149 -7.43 20.62 9.04
N GLN A 150 -7.03 20.88 10.28
CA GLN A 150 -7.41 20.08 11.44
C GLN A 150 -8.93 20.11 11.71
N VAL A 151 -9.61 21.20 11.34
CA VAL A 151 -11.06 21.35 11.58
C VAL A 151 -11.82 20.39 10.67
N ARG A 152 -11.49 20.39 9.37
CA ARG A 152 -12.10 19.47 8.41
C ARG A 152 -11.78 18.03 8.72
N ALA A 153 -10.52 17.71 9.05
CA ALA A 153 -10.12 16.35 9.42
C ALA A 153 -10.95 15.81 10.59
N ARG A 154 -11.07 16.59 11.68
CA ARG A 154 -11.87 16.21 12.86
C ARG A 154 -13.36 16.10 12.54
N HIS A 155 -13.88 16.90 11.63
CA HIS A 155 -15.28 16.81 11.20
C HIS A 155 -15.53 15.49 10.46
N LEU A 156 -14.69 15.16 9.48
CA LEU A 156 -14.81 13.94 8.68
C LEU A 156 -14.67 12.67 9.52
N TRP A 157 -13.70 12.62 10.45
CA TRP A 157 -13.56 11.48 11.37
C TRP A 157 -14.76 11.29 12.30
N ARG A 158 -15.39 12.37 12.77
CA ARG A 158 -16.60 12.26 13.59
C ARG A 158 -17.77 11.69 12.79
N GLN A 159 -17.97 12.19 11.57
CA GLN A 159 -19.00 11.66 10.68
C GLN A 159 -18.78 10.18 10.39
N LEU A 160 -17.54 9.76 10.11
CA LEU A 160 -17.21 8.35 9.88
C LEU A 160 -17.55 7.45 11.08
N ILE A 161 -17.33 7.92 12.31
CA ILE A 161 -17.71 7.17 13.53
C ILE A 161 -19.23 7.05 13.66
N GLU A 162 -19.97 8.09 13.26
CA GLU A 162 -21.43 8.16 13.31
C GLU A 162 -22.11 7.36 12.18
N THR A 163 -21.39 7.01 11.10
CA THR A 163 -21.90 6.17 10.01
C THR A 163 -22.39 4.83 10.55
N GLU A 164 -23.67 4.49 10.32
CA GLU A 164 -24.20 3.19 10.73
C GLU A 164 -23.57 2.05 9.91
N GLN A 165 -23.44 0.88 10.52
CA GLN A 165 -22.95 -0.32 9.83
C GLN A 165 -24.10 -0.85 8.99
N ASP A 166 -24.21 -0.43 7.74
CA ASP A 166 -25.07 -1.15 6.81
C ASP A 166 -24.47 -2.55 6.63
N ALA A 167 -25.31 -3.54 6.91
CA ALA A 167 -24.96 -4.94 6.80
C ALA A 167 -24.75 -5.26 5.32
N TYR A 168 -23.52 -5.18 4.82
CA TYR A 168 -22.89 -6.30 4.11
C TYR A 168 -21.49 -6.05 3.52
N GLU A 169 -20.99 -4.82 3.37
CA GLU A 169 -19.90 -4.63 2.37
C GLU A 169 -18.58 -4.04 2.85
N ALA A 170 -18.49 -3.42 4.03
CA ALA A 170 -17.23 -2.81 4.46
C ALA A 170 -16.44 -3.73 5.40
N LEU A 171 -15.78 -4.76 4.83
CA LEU A 171 -14.55 -5.29 5.42
C LEU A 171 -13.70 -4.08 5.84
N ASN A 172 -13.30 -4.01 7.11
CA ASN A 172 -12.49 -2.93 7.72
C ASN A 172 -13.24 -1.67 8.23
N LEU A 173 -14.58 -1.55 8.18
CA LEU A 173 -15.27 -0.36 8.73
C LEU A 173 -14.95 -0.11 10.22
N VAL A 174 -14.94 -1.18 11.04
CA VAL A 174 -14.63 -1.10 12.47
C VAL A 174 -13.22 -0.54 12.67
N GLN A 175 -12.27 -0.95 11.84
CA GLN A 175 -10.89 -0.51 11.91
C GLN A 175 -10.74 0.96 11.50
N LEU A 176 -11.37 1.42 10.41
CA LEU A 176 -11.38 2.84 10.03
C LEU A 176 -11.99 3.72 11.12
N LYS A 177 -13.05 3.26 11.78
CA LYS A 177 -13.66 3.95 12.92
C LYS A 177 -12.74 3.98 14.14
N ALA A 178 -12.06 2.87 14.45
CA ALA A 178 -11.10 2.81 15.55
C ALA A 178 -9.91 3.76 15.33
N LEU A 179 -9.35 3.80 14.11
CA LEU A 179 -8.30 4.76 13.75
C LEU A 179 -8.81 6.20 13.86
N SER A 180 -10.03 6.47 13.42
CA SER A 180 -10.68 7.79 13.56
C SER A 180 -10.85 8.20 15.04
N LEU A 181 -11.21 7.25 15.92
CA LEU A 181 -11.28 7.47 17.37
C LEU A 181 -9.90 7.80 17.96
N CYS A 182 -8.84 7.10 17.55
CA CYS A 182 -7.46 7.42 17.93
C CYS A 182 -7.09 8.85 17.51
N TRP A 183 -7.35 9.23 16.26
CA TRP A 183 -7.11 10.58 15.75
C TRP A 183 -7.88 11.68 16.49
N LEU A 184 -9.06 11.37 17.03
CA LEU A 184 -9.85 12.26 17.87
C LEU A 184 -9.41 12.30 19.34
N GLY A 185 -8.42 11.50 19.73
CA GLY A 185 -7.92 11.40 21.10
C GLY A 185 -8.77 10.53 22.02
N ARG A 186 -9.47 9.54 21.46
CA ARG A 186 -10.34 8.58 22.17
C ARG A 186 -9.81 7.13 22.06
N PRO A 187 -8.54 6.86 22.43
CA PRO A 187 -7.92 5.55 22.18
C PRO A 187 -8.55 4.41 22.99
N ALA A 188 -9.10 4.68 24.18
CA ALA A 188 -9.79 3.66 24.97
C ALA A 188 -11.05 3.13 24.26
N GLU A 189 -11.77 4.01 23.58
CA GLU A 189 -12.97 3.64 22.83
C GLU A 189 -12.60 2.90 21.54
N ALA A 190 -11.51 3.31 20.87
CA ALA A 190 -10.97 2.59 19.72
C ALA A 190 -10.61 1.13 20.09
N VAL A 191 -9.91 0.94 21.21
CA VAL A 191 -9.53 -0.39 21.70
C VAL A 191 -10.75 -1.22 22.06
N ALA A 192 -11.71 -0.66 22.79
CA ALA A 192 -12.93 -1.37 23.17
C ALA A 192 -13.73 -1.83 21.94
N MET A 193 -13.84 -0.97 20.93
CA MET A 193 -14.53 -1.27 19.67
C MET A 193 -13.90 -2.47 18.94
N ILE A 194 -12.57 -2.49 18.81
CA ILE A 194 -11.88 -3.60 18.13
C ILE A 194 -11.98 -4.89 18.95
N LEU A 195 -11.82 -4.84 20.28
CA LEU A 195 -11.94 -6.02 21.11
C LEU A 195 -13.35 -6.64 21.06
N GLN A 196 -14.39 -5.81 20.97
CA GLN A 196 -15.76 -6.28 20.79
C GLN A 196 -15.95 -6.98 19.44
N GLU A 197 -15.38 -6.44 18.36
CA GLU A 197 -15.43 -7.08 17.04
C GLU A 197 -14.71 -8.44 17.03
N VAL A 198 -13.53 -8.51 17.66
CA VAL A 198 -12.78 -9.76 17.81
C VAL A 198 -13.53 -10.78 18.65
N GLU A 199 -14.27 -10.35 19.68
CA GLU A 199 -15.13 -11.23 20.48
C GLU A 199 -16.31 -11.79 19.67
N LEU A 200 -16.89 -10.98 18.77
CA LEU A 200 -17.99 -11.39 17.90
C LEU A 200 -17.56 -12.33 16.78
N THR A 201 -16.44 -12.05 16.14
CA THR A 201 -15.93 -12.81 14.99
C THR A 201 -15.07 -14.00 15.38
N GLY A 202 -14.45 -13.95 16.57
CA GLY A 202 -13.46 -14.93 17.03
C GLY A 202 -12.10 -14.80 16.35
N GLU A 203 -11.91 -13.78 15.49
CA GLU A 203 -10.69 -13.58 14.72
C GLU A 203 -10.13 -12.18 14.96
N LEU A 204 -8.80 -12.11 15.15
CA LEU A 204 -8.07 -10.85 15.18
C LEU A 204 -7.33 -10.71 13.86
N GLN A 205 -7.73 -9.80 12.97
CA GLN A 205 -7.01 -9.60 11.71
C GLN A 205 -5.71 -8.79 11.97
N SER A 206 -4.73 -8.86 11.05
CA SER A 206 -3.48 -8.09 11.17
C SER A 206 -3.75 -6.58 11.27
N ILE A 207 -4.78 -6.13 10.56
CA ILE A 207 -5.20 -4.74 10.49
C ILE A 207 -5.88 -4.26 11.81
N ASP A 208 -6.61 -5.14 12.49
CA ASP A 208 -7.16 -4.90 13.83
C ASP A 208 -6.06 -4.82 14.88
N ALA A 209 -5.07 -5.72 14.78
CA ALA A 209 -3.91 -5.72 15.66
C ALA A 209 -3.11 -4.41 15.54
N LEU A 210 -3.00 -3.84 14.33
CA LEU A 210 -2.37 -2.53 14.13
C LEU A 210 -3.14 -1.41 14.85
N ALA A 211 -4.47 -1.36 14.71
CA ALA A 211 -5.30 -0.36 15.38
C ALA A 211 -5.26 -0.50 16.92
N LEU A 212 -5.29 -1.73 17.44
CA LEU A 212 -5.12 -2.02 18.86
C LEU A 212 -3.75 -1.54 19.36
N ALA A 213 -2.68 -1.82 18.62
CA ALA A 213 -1.35 -1.40 18.99
C ALA A 213 -1.23 0.12 19.13
N LEU A 214 -1.80 0.87 18.17
CA LEU A 214 -1.86 2.33 18.21
C LEU A 214 -2.63 2.81 19.45
N GLY A 215 -3.83 2.28 19.67
CA GLY A 215 -4.68 2.65 20.82
C GLY A 215 -3.99 2.39 22.17
N TRP A 216 -3.39 1.22 22.34
CA TRP A 216 -2.59 0.89 23.53
C TRP A 216 -1.37 1.79 23.69
N GLY A 217 -0.67 2.08 22.59
CA GLY A 217 0.48 2.98 22.59
C GLY A 217 0.12 4.39 23.03
N MET A 218 -0.99 4.95 22.54
CA MET A 218 -1.51 6.25 22.96
C MET A 218 -1.89 6.30 24.46
N MET A 219 -2.26 5.16 25.05
CA MET A 219 -2.56 5.03 26.48
C MET A 219 -1.31 4.71 27.34
N GLY A 220 -0.11 4.65 26.75
CA GLY A 220 1.13 4.32 27.45
C GLY A 220 1.26 2.84 27.84
N LYS A 221 0.48 1.95 27.21
CA LYS A 221 0.47 0.51 27.47
C LYS A 221 1.46 -0.21 26.56
N ALA A 222 2.75 -0.03 26.87
CA ALA A 222 3.87 -0.48 26.03
C ALA A 222 3.90 -2.00 25.78
N THR A 223 3.51 -2.83 26.75
CA THR A 223 3.52 -4.28 26.59
C THR A 223 2.44 -4.73 25.62
N GLU A 224 1.24 -4.19 25.77
CA GLU A 224 0.08 -4.46 24.93
C GLU A 224 0.29 -3.94 23.50
N ALA A 225 0.85 -2.74 23.35
CA ALA A 225 1.17 -2.18 22.05
C ALA A 225 2.15 -3.09 21.26
N ARG A 226 3.22 -3.57 21.92
CA ARG A 226 4.21 -4.47 21.30
C ARG A 226 3.66 -5.84 20.97
N ALA A 227 2.82 -6.40 21.84
CA ALA A 227 2.19 -7.69 21.60
C ALA A 227 1.32 -7.65 20.33
N ASN A 228 0.56 -6.57 20.18
CA ASN A 228 -0.30 -6.38 19.00
C ASN A 228 0.50 -6.08 17.72
N LEU A 229 1.57 -5.27 17.77
CA LEU A 229 2.46 -5.09 16.60
C LEU A 229 3.16 -6.38 16.19
N SER A 230 3.62 -7.16 17.17
CA SER A 230 4.21 -8.49 16.89
C SER A 230 3.19 -9.43 16.25
N SER A 231 1.90 -9.33 16.62
CA SER A 231 0.84 -10.11 15.97
C SER A 231 0.53 -9.62 14.57
N ALA A 232 0.49 -8.30 14.33
CA ALA A 232 0.29 -7.72 13.01
C ALA A 232 1.40 -8.15 12.03
N VAL A 233 2.66 -8.08 12.46
CA VAL A 233 3.82 -8.50 11.65
C VAL A 233 3.92 -10.02 11.54
N GLY A 234 3.68 -10.77 12.61
CA GLY A 234 3.85 -12.24 12.63
C GLY A 234 2.81 -13.02 11.82
N ARG A 235 1.74 -12.35 11.36
CA ARG A 235 0.72 -12.90 10.44
C ARG A 235 0.97 -12.53 8.99
N ALA A 236 1.84 -11.56 8.73
CA ALA A 236 2.36 -11.27 7.40
C ALA A 236 3.63 -12.09 7.22
N ASP A 237 3.67 -13.01 6.26
CA ASP A 237 4.92 -13.67 5.90
C ASP A 237 5.92 -12.59 5.41
N VAL A 238 6.79 -12.13 6.31
CA VAL A 238 8.06 -11.41 6.10
C VAL A 238 7.98 -9.97 5.54
N GLN A 239 6.98 -9.15 5.88
CA GLN A 239 7.09 -7.70 5.62
C GLN A 239 6.89 -6.84 6.88
N PRO A 240 7.83 -5.94 7.22
CA PRO A 240 7.59 -4.92 8.23
C PRO A 240 6.53 -3.94 7.72
N LEU A 241 5.84 -3.28 8.65
CA LEU A 241 4.77 -2.32 8.35
C LEU A 241 5.31 -1.11 7.58
N SER A 242 4.52 -0.50 6.72
CA SER A 242 4.89 0.64 5.88
C SER A 242 5.20 1.94 6.67
N ALA A 243 5.92 2.87 6.03
CA ALA A 243 6.14 4.21 6.57
C ALA A 243 4.84 5.00 6.79
N LEU A 244 3.80 4.74 5.98
CA LEU A 244 2.49 5.35 6.15
C LEU A 244 1.83 4.91 7.46
N GLU A 245 1.94 3.62 7.82
CA GLU A 245 1.40 3.12 9.10
C GLU A 245 2.19 3.68 10.28
N TRP A 246 3.50 3.89 10.13
CA TRP A 246 4.31 4.53 11.17
C TRP A 246 3.86 5.95 11.47
N TYR A 247 3.39 6.70 10.47
CA TYR A 247 2.99 8.09 10.63
C TYR A 247 1.92 8.27 11.74
N ASP A 248 0.94 7.38 11.80
CA ASP A 248 -0.11 7.44 12.83
C ASP A 248 0.48 7.26 14.23
N PHE A 249 1.43 6.32 14.40
CA PHE A 249 2.13 6.07 15.65
C PHE A 249 3.00 7.25 16.06
N ASP A 250 3.81 7.77 15.14
CA ASP A 250 4.69 8.91 15.40
C ASP A 250 3.89 10.17 15.76
N THR A 251 2.74 10.36 15.12
CA THR A 251 1.92 11.55 15.35
C THR A 251 1.11 11.48 16.65
N LEU A 252 0.58 10.29 16.99
CA LEU A 252 -0.42 10.16 18.05
C LEU A 252 0.14 9.68 19.39
N ILE A 253 1.22 8.91 19.39
CA ILE A 253 1.89 8.49 20.62
C ILE A 253 2.70 9.68 21.14
N ARG A 254 2.64 9.95 22.45
CA ARG A 254 3.40 11.06 23.06
C ARG A 254 4.68 10.62 23.76
N ASP A 255 4.79 9.32 24.04
CA ASP A 255 5.95 8.74 24.69
C ASP A 255 7.03 8.42 23.66
N GLU A 256 8.08 9.25 23.61
CA GLU A 256 9.21 9.12 22.68
C GLU A 256 10.04 7.84 22.90
N ALA A 257 10.11 7.35 24.15
CA ALA A 257 10.80 6.10 24.43
C ALA A 257 10.03 4.93 23.84
N LEU A 258 8.69 4.94 23.99
CA LEU A 258 7.84 3.95 23.34
C LEU A 258 7.93 4.03 21.82
N LYS A 259 7.86 5.22 21.22
CA LYS A 259 8.02 5.38 19.77
C LYS A 259 9.32 4.76 19.26
N THR A 260 10.44 5.09 19.91
CA THR A 260 11.76 4.55 19.55
C THR A 260 11.75 3.03 19.56
N GLU A 261 11.09 2.43 20.55
CA GLU A 261 10.96 0.99 20.64
C GLU A 261 10.06 0.39 19.54
N LEU A 262 8.94 1.03 19.22
CA LEU A 262 7.98 0.55 18.22
C LEU A 262 8.47 0.76 16.78
N ARG A 263 9.35 1.73 16.54
CA ARG A 263 9.87 2.09 15.21
C ARG A 263 10.45 0.89 14.44
N LYS A 264 11.05 -0.08 15.14
CA LYS A 264 11.65 -1.29 14.54
C LYS A 264 10.67 -2.24 13.83
N TYR A 265 9.36 -2.06 14.03
CA TYR A 265 8.33 -2.87 13.37
C TYR A 265 7.97 -2.34 11.97
N PHE A 266 8.53 -1.20 11.56
CA PHE A 266 8.17 -0.50 10.33
C PHE A 266 9.37 -0.35 9.37
N VAL A 267 9.13 -0.43 8.06
CA VAL A 267 10.04 -0.02 6.99
C VAL A 267 9.88 1.49 6.80
N LEU A 268 10.96 2.22 7.01
CA LEU A 268 10.98 3.67 6.86
C LEU A 268 11.93 4.01 5.72
N ASN A 269 11.47 4.88 4.81
CA ASN A 269 12.33 5.45 3.79
C ASN A 269 13.19 6.52 4.49
N ASP A 270 14.50 6.27 4.62
CA ASP A 270 15.48 7.25 5.11
C ASP A 270 15.78 8.34 4.07
#